data_AF-A0A968DP82-F1
#
_entry.id   AF-A0A968DP82-F1
#
_cell.length_a   1.000
_cell.length_b   1.000
_cell.length_c   1.000
_cell.angle_alpha   90.00
_cell.angle_beta   90.00
_cell.angle_gamma   90.00
#
_symmetry.space_group_name_H-M   'P 1'
#
loop_
_entity.id
_entity.type
_entity.pdbx_description
1 polymer ?
#
loop_
_entity_poly.entity_id
_entity_poly.type
_entity_poly.pdbx_seq_one_letter_code
_entity_poly.pdbx_strand_id
1 'polypeptide(L)'
;GLQIISISNPTNPTLAGSYDTPGNATDLAVGGNYAYIADGEGSGLQVVNISNPTNPTGIGGLYTPGQADRIHINGSQVYIADGESGMRMIDVTTPSTPVEVADFETGGEVNDVATAGT
;
A
#
# COMPACT_ATOMS: atom_id res chain seq x y z
N GLY A 1 -8.26 2.66 6.58
CA GLY A 1 -7.68 1.65 7.50
C GLY A 1 -7.66 0.25 6.90
N LEU A 2 -6.86 -0.64 7.50
CA LEU A 2 -6.71 -2.08 7.19
C LEU A 2 -7.58 -2.94 8.11
N GLN A 3 -8.24 -3.95 7.54
CA GLN A 3 -8.89 -5.03 8.28
C GLN A 3 -8.32 -6.38 7.86
N ILE A 4 -7.98 -7.23 8.84
CA ILE A 4 -7.50 -8.59 8.62
C ILE A 4 -8.61 -9.54 9.02
N ILE A 5 -9.15 -10.28 8.06
CA ILE A 5 -10.25 -11.23 8.26
C ILE A 5 -9.71 -12.65 8.22
N SER A 6 -9.96 -13.42 9.28
CA SER A 6 -9.73 -14.86 9.30
C SER A 6 -10.87 -15.57 8.57
N ILE A 7 -10.50 -16.37 7.57
CA ILE A 7 -11.41 -17.23 6.78
C ILE A 7 -11.20 -18.72 7.06
N SER A 8 -10.62 -19.05 8.23
CA SER A 8 -10.40 -20.45 8.65
C SER A 8 -11.71 -21.26 8.70
N ASN A 9 -12.83 -20.59 8.93
CA ASN A 9 -14.16 -21.09 8.63
C ASN A 9 -14.80 -20.23 7.51
N PRO A 10 -14.87 -20.72 6.26
CA PRO A 10 -15.41 -19.95 5.14
C PRO A 10 -16.87 -19.53 5.27
N THR A 11 -17.68 -20.27 6.05
CA THR A 11 -19.08 -19.91 6.29
C THR A 11 -19.26 -18.98 7.49
N ASN A 12 -18.20 -18.72 8.26
CA ASN A 12 -18.20 -17.79 9.38
C ASN A 12 -16.86 -17.04 9.50
N PRO A 13 -16.56 -16.11 8.57
CA PRO A 13 -15.36 -15.27 8.66
C PRO A 13 -15.38 -14.41 9.94
N THR A 14 -14.20 -14.18 10.53
CA THR A 14 -14.07 -13.38 11.76
C THR A 14 -12.99 -12.31 11.61
N LEU A 15 -13.22 -11.10 12.11
CA LEU A 15 -12.19 -10.08 12.21
C LEU A 15 -11.07 -10.55 13.15
N ALA A 16 -9.87 -10.73 12.61
CA ALA A 16 -8.69 -11.11 13.38
C ALA A 16 -8.00 -9.89 14.00
N GLY A 17 -7.87 -8.81 13.24
CA GLY A 17 -7.24 -7.57 13.66
C GLY A 17 -7.53 -6.42 12.71
N SER A 18 -7.22 -5.21 13.14
CA SER A 18 -7.40 -3.99 12.33
C SER A 18 -6.33 -2.97 12.65
N TYR A 19 -5.97 -2.16 11.66
CA TYR A 19 -5.08 -1.02 11.83
C TYR A 19 -5.71 0.20 11.16
N ASP A 20 -5.87 1.28 11.90
CA ASP A 20 -6.41 2.51 11.32
C ASP A 20 -5.27 3.31 10.66
N THR A 21 -5.48 3.69 9.41
CA THR A 21 -4.51 4.48 8.63
C THR A 21 -4.87 5.97 8.77
N PRO A 22 -3.90 6.89 8.68
CA PRO A 22 -4.18 8.31 8.86
C PRO A 22 -5.10 8.91 7.78
N GLY A 23 -5.10 8.31 6.58
CA GLY A 23 -5.92 8.74 5.44
C GLY A 23 -7.00 7.73 5.04
N ASN A 24 -7.42 7.87 3.78
CA ASN A 24 -8.43 7.01 3.17
C ASN A 24 -7.74 5.86 2.43
N ALA A 25 -7.63 4.70 3.06
CA ALA A 25 -7.12 3.50 2.40
C ALA A 25 -7.97 3.11 1.19
N THR A 26 -7.39 3.19 -0.01
CA THR A 26 -8.05 2.95 -1.31
C THR A 26 -7.72 1.58 -1.91
N ASP A 27 -6.50 1.09 -1.66
CA ASP A 27 -6.01 -0.21 -2.14
C ASP A 27 -4.82 -0.70 -1.30
N LEU A 28 -4.49 -2.00 -1.39
CA LEU A 28 -3.32 -2.57 -0.73
C LEU A 28 -2.67 -3.68 -1.53
N ALA A 29 -1.36 -3.83 -1.34
CA ALA A 29 -0.57 -4.96 -1.81
C ALA A 29 0.13 -5.64 -0.63
N VAL A 30 0.32 -6.96 -0.70
CA VAL A 30 1.01 -7.73 0.35
C VAL A 30 2.32 -8.28 -0.18
N GLY A 31 3.41 -7.98 0.53
CA GLY A 31 4.74 -8.51 0.28
C GLY A 31 5.31 -9.15 1.54
N GLY A 32 5.35 -10.49 1.59
CA GLY A 32 5.79 -11.22 2.77
C GLY A 32 4.92 -10.93 3.99
N ASN A 33 5.51 -10.33 5.03
CA ASN A 33 4.85 -9.98 6.30
C ASN A 33 4.34 -8.53 6.36
N TYR A 34 4.29 -7.83 5.23
CA TYR A 34 3.95 -6.42 5.18
C TYR A 34 2.77 -6.18 4.23
N ALA A 35 1.85 -5.33 4.67
CA ALA A 35 0.85 -4.70 3.82
C ALA A 35 1.32 -3.29 3.47
N TYR A 36 1.29 -2.97 2.19
CA TYR A 36 1.57 -1.67 1.61
C TYR A 36 0.25 -1.09 1.16
N ILE A 37 -0.12 0.08 1.66
CA ILE A 37 -1.47 0.63 1.51
C ILE A 37 -1.36 1.98 0.82
N ALA A 38 -2.12 2.16 -0.27
CA ALA A 38 -2.39 3.47 -0.83
C ALA A 38 -3.45 4.15 0.06
N ASP A 39 -3.10 5.29 0.66
CA ASP A 39 -3.88 5.92 1.74
C ASP A 39 -4.45 7.29 1.36
N GLY A 40 -4.76 7.47 0.07
CA GLY A 40 -5.42 8.65 -0.47
C GLY A 40 -4.66 9.96 -0.27
N GLU A 41 -5.37 11.07 -0.49
CA GLU A 41 -4.83 12.43 -0.43
C GLU A 41 -4.17 12.74 0.92
N GLY A 42 -2.95 13.27 0.87
CA GLY A 42 -2.25 13.78 2.05
C GLY A 42 -1.50 12.73 2.87
N SER A 43 -1.64 11.43 2.58
CA SER A 43 -0.96 10.35 3.32
C SER A 43 0.00 9.51 2.46
N GLY A 44 -0.36 9.23 1.20
CA GLY A 44 0.48 8.46 0.28
C GLY A 44 0.57 6.97 0.63
N LEU A 45 1.79 6.46 0.77
CA LEU A 45 2.06 5.06 1.14
C LEU A 45 2.08 4.88 2.66
N GLN A 46 1.31 3.90 3.16
CA GLN A 46 1.46 3.37 4.52
C GLN A 46 2.02 1.94 4.48
N VAL A 47 2.89 1.61 5.44
CA VAL A 47 3.47 0.27 5.59
C VAL A 47 3.12 -0.31 6.95
N VAL A 48 2.42 -1.44 6.93
CA VAL A 48 1.91 -2.12 8.12
C VAL A 48 2.53 -3.52 8.21
N ASN A 49 3.17 -3.82 9.33
CA ASN A 49 3.59 -5.17 9.67
C ASN A 49 2.36 -6.00 10.07
N ILE A 50 2.15 -7.10 9.35
CA ILE A 50 1.03 -8.04 9.52
C ILE A 50 1.50 -9.44 9.96
N SER A 51 2.75 -9.58 10.43
CA SER A 51 3.30 -10.85 10.94
C SER A 51 2.49 -11.44 12.10
N ASN A 52 1.87 -10.57 12.91
CA ASN A 52 0.82 -10.96 13.84
C ASN A 52 -0.53 -10.42 13.34
N PRO A 53 -1.40 -11.26 12.75
CA PRO A 53 -2.66 -10.80 12.15
C PRO A 53 -3.67 -10.28 13.18
N THR A 54 -3.50 -10.58 14.47
CA THR A 54 -4.37 -10.06 15.53
C THR A 54 -3.91 -8.72 16.09
N ASN A 55 -2.70 -8.29 15.75
CA ASN A 55 -2.12 -7.03 16.19
C ASN A 55 -1.24 -6.43 15.08
N PRO A 56 -1.84 -6.00 13.95
CA PRO A 56 -1.11 -5.31 12.89
C PRO A 56 -0.54 -3.97 13.41
N THR A 57 0.69 -3.63 12.99
CA THR A 57 1.38 -2.43 13.44
C THR A 57 1.94 -1.60 12.29
N GLY A 58 1.63 -0.31 12.25
CA GLY A 58 2.29 0.63 11.34
C GLY A 58 3.78 0.73 11.67
N ILE A 59 4.64 0.57 10.66
CA ILE A 59 6.10 0.59 10.83
C ILE A 59 6.80 1.66 10.00
N GLY A 60 6.09 2.30 9.07
CA GLY A 60 6.63 3.29 8.18
C GLY A 60 5.59 3.76 7.16
N GLY A 61 6.02 4.69 6.32
CA GLY A 61 5.20 5.26 5.26
C GLY A 61 6.02 6.28 4.48
N LEU A 62 5.47 6.72 3.36
CA LEU A 62 6.05 7.76 2.51
C LEU A 62 4.92 8.60 1.95
N TYR A 63 4.98 9.91 2.22
CA TYR A 63 4.06 10.86 1.63
C TYR A 63 4.25 10.89 0.10
N THR A 64 3.14 10.81 -0.64
CA THR A 64 3.11 11.09 -2.06
C THR A 64 2.28 12.36 -2.29
N PRO A 65 2.64 13.19 -3.29
CA PRO A 65 2.01 14.49 -3.49
C PRO A 65 0.57 14.43 -4.03
N GLY A 66 0.15 13.30 -4.61
CA GLY A 66 -1.17 13.14 -5.19
C GLY A 66 -2.16 12.33 -4.36
N GLN A 67 -3.16 11.83 -5.07
CA GLN A 67 -4.20 10.95 -4.56
C GLN A 67 -3.75 9.50 -4.82
N ALA A 68 -3.22 8.84 -3.79
CA ALA A 68 -2.80 7.44 -3.89
C ALA A 68 -4.03 6.52 -3.97
N ASP A 69 -4.27 5.90 -5.14
CA ASP A 69 -5.49 5.15 -5.44
C ASP A 69 -5.31 3.65 -5.71
N ARG A 70 -4.23 3.28 -6.41
CA ARG A 70 -3.90 1.88 -6.72
C ARG A 70 -2.46 1.59 -6.40
N ILE A 71 -2.21 0.38 -5.93
CA ILE A 71 -0.88 -0.04 -5.51
C ILE A 71 -0.55 -1.43 -6.01
N HIS A 72 0.67 -1.59 -6.50
CA HIS A 72 1.19 -2.88 -6.92
C HIS A 72 2.59 -3.09 -6.34
N ILE A 73 2.93 -4.33 -5.99
CA ILE A 73 4.26 -4.70 -5.51
C ILE A 73 4.90 -5.75 -6.42
N ASN A 74 6.16 -5.53 -6.79
CA ASN A 74 7.00 -6.49 -7.48
C ASN A 74 8.35 -6.59 -6.77
N GLY A 75 8.57 -7.69 -6.05
CA GLY A 75 9.75 -7.87 -5.21
C GLY A 75 9.82 -6.78 -4.12
N SER A 76 10.86 -5.95 -4.18
CA SER A 76 11.10 -4.84 -3.23
C SER A 76 10.68 -3.48 -3.79
N GLN A 77 9.91 -3.43 -4.88
CA GLN A 77 9.42 -2.20 -5.49
C GLN A 77 7.90 -2.13 -5.40
N VAL A 78 7.41 -1.01 -4.88
CA VAL A 78 6.00 -0.62 -4.86
C VAL A 78 5.76 0.43 -5.93
N TYR A 79 4.65 0.29 -6.64
CA TYR A 79 4.17 1.23 -7.65
C TYR A 79 2.84 1.79 -7.16
N ILE A 80 2.66 3.11 -7.23
CA ILE A 80 1.42 3.78 -6.85
C ILE A 80 0.90 4.61 -8.01
N ALA A 81 -0.37 4.43 -8.33
CA ALA A 81 -1.15 5.40 -9.10
C ALA A 81 -1.49 6.57 -8.18
N ASP A 82 -0.85 7.71 -8.39
CA ASP A 82 -0.91 8.90 -7.51
C ASP A 82 -1.80 10.00 -8.13
N GLY A 83 -2.85 9.62 -8.85
CA GLY A 83 -3.79 10.54 -9.49
C GLY A 83 -3.14 11.46 -10.51
N GLU A 84 -3.43 12.77 -10.44
CA GLU A 84 -2.86 13.80 -11.32
C GLU A 84 -1.34 13.96 -11.20
N SER A 85 -0.77 13.44 -10.13
CA SER A 85 0.67 13.40 -9.85
C SER A 85 1.39 12.27 -10.60
N GLY A 86 0.66 11.47 -11.38
CA GLY A 86 1.25 10.42 -12.19
C GLY A 86 1.51 9.13 -11.40
N MET A 87 2.61 8.44 -11.73
CA MET A 87 3.00 7.19 -11.09
C MET A 87 4.23 7.37 -10.21
N ARG A 88 4.23 6.74 -9.03
CA ARG A 88 5.34 6.74 -8.09
C ARG A 88 5.93 5.33 -7.99
N MET A 89 7.26 5.21 -8.06
CA MET A 89 8.00 3.98 -7.81
C MET A 89 8.78 4.13 -6.51
N ILE A 90 8.56 3.22 -5.56
CA ILE A 90 9.06 3.29 -4.20
C ILE A 90 9.82 2.00 -3.88
N ASP A 91 11.07 2.13 -3.43
CA ASP A 91 11.85 1.03 -2.86
C ASP A 91 11.40 0.76 -1.42
N VAL A 92 11.04 -0.49 -1.16
CA VAL A 92 10.60 -1.00 0.14
C VAL A 92 11.51 -2.11 0.69
N THR A 93 12.76 -2.18 0.23
CA THR A 93 13.79 -3.11 0.72
C THR A 93 13.95 -3.01 2.24
N THR A 94 13.81 -1.81 2.79
CA THR A 94 13.66 -1.59 4.24
C THR A 94 12.24 -1.08 4.52
N PRO A 95 11.26 -1.95 4.85
CA PRO A 95 9.85 -1.57 4.93
C PRO A 95 9.51 -0.44 5.92
N SER A 96 10.31 -0.27 6.97
CA SER A 96 10.13 0.83 7.94
C SER A 96 10.59 2.20 7.42
N THR A 97 11.35 2.22 6.32
CA THR A 97 11.88 3.44 5.71
C THR A 97 11.80 3.35 4.18
N PRO A 98 10.59 3.40 3.59
CA PRO A 98 10.43 3.43 2.15
C PRO A 98 11.13 4.64 1.53
N VAL A 99 11.62 4.50 0.30
CA VAL A 99 12.30 5.57 -0.43
C VAL A 99 11.73 5.66 -1.84
N GLU A 100 11.23 6.83 -2.23
CA GLU A 100 10.85 7.06 -3.62
C GLU A 100 12.10 7.04 -4.51
N VAL A 101 12.07 6.22 -5.57
CA VAL A 101 13.20 6.03 -6.48
C VAL A 101 12.94 6.61 -7.87
N ALA A 102 11.68 6.78 -8.27
CA ALA A 102 11.31 7.44 -9.51
C ALA A 102 9.85 7.90 -9.49
N ASP A 103 9.59 8.96 -10.24
CA ASP A 103 8.27 9.42 -10.62
C ASP A 103 8.09 9.47 -12.14
N PHE A 104 6.83 9.35 -12.57
CA PHE A 104 6.44 9.48 -13.98
C PHE A 104 5.15 10.27 -14.11
N GLU A 105 5.29 11.53 -14.47
CA GLU A 105 4.19 12.41 -14.88
C GLU A 105 3.64 11.97 -16.25
N THR A 106 2.37 11.57 -16.30
CA THR A 106 1.75 11.10 -17.56
C THR A 106 1.03 12.21 -18.34
N GLY A 107 0.95 13.42 -17.77
CA GLY A 107 0.17 14.53 -18.32
C GLY A 107 -1.34 14.38 -18.15
N GLY A 108 -1.77 13.39 -17.36
CA GLY A 108 -3.15 13.12 -16.97
C GLY A 108 -3.21 12.22 -15.73
N GLU A 109 -4.42 11.91 -15.29
CA GLU A 109 -4.64 11.11 -14.09
C GLU A 109 -4.28 9.64 -14.29
N VAL A 110 -3.41 9.12 -13.42
CA VAL A 110 -3.10 7.68 -13.36
C VAL A 110 -4.04 7.03 -12.35
N ASN A 111 -4.83 6.09 -12.84
CA ASN A 111 -5.88 5.42 -12.07
C ASN A 111 -5.55 3.96 -11.71
N ASP A 112 -4.53 3.37 -12.33
CA ASP A 112 -4.16 1.98 -12.11
C ASP A 112 -2.67 1.74 -12.39
N VAL A 113 -2.10 0.75 -11.73
CA VAL A 113 -0.70 0.32 -11.89
C VAL A 113 -0.63 -1.21 -11.88
N ALA A 114 0.09 -1.76 -12.85
CA ALA A 114 0.41 -3.17 -12.92
C ALA A 114 1.82 -3.34 -13.49
N THR A 115 2.49 -4.43 -13.11
CA THR A 115 3.73 -4.84 -13.78
C THR A 115 3.43 -5.96 -14.75
N ALA A 116 4.01 -5.89 -15.95
CA ALA A 116 4.05 -7.00 -16.89
C ALA A 116 5.44 -7.64 -16.77
N GLY A 117 5.48 -8.93 -16.43
CA GLY A 117 6.74 -9.69 -16.37
C GLY A 117 7.35 -9.95 -17.75
N THR A 118 8.60 -10.38 -17.75
CA THR A 118 9.26 -11.16 -18.81
C THR A 118 9.46 -12.58 -18.34
#